data_AF-A0A1H8NKJ5-F1
#
_entry.id   AF-A0A1H8NKJ5-F1
#
_cell.length_a   1.000
_cell.length_b   1.000
_cell.length_c   1.000
_cell.angle_alpha   90.00
_cell.angle_beta   90.00
_cell.angle_gamma   90.00
#
_symmetry.space_group_name_H-M   'P 1'
#
loop_
_entity.id
_entity.type
_entity.pdbx_description
1 polymer ?
#
loop_
_entity_poly.entity_id
_entity_poly.type
_entity_poly.pdbx_seq_one_letter_code
_entity_poly.pdbx_strand_id
1 'polypeptide(L)'
;MVSLDSIALSAFALILLGIGYVFAFRVETAIAFQLRYAEALSSIRPSENPEYYEETYEHRKGVFRVGGTVLLVVGAFLLAMVVYGTLFVESFP
;
A
#
# COMPACT_ATOMS: atom_id res chain seq x y z
N MET A 1 24.58 -12.95 -9.58
CA MET A 1 25.07 -12.45 -8.26
C MET A 1 24.01 -11.47 -7.79
N VAL A 2 23.34 -11.71 -6.66
CA VAL A 2 22.23 -10.83 -6.24
C VAL A 2 22.78 -9.42 -5.96
N SER A 3 22.38 -8.45 -6.79
CA SER A 3 22.80 -7.06 -6.65
C SER A 3 22.06 -6.36 -5.51
N LEU A 4 22.68 -5.32 -4.94
CA LEU A 4 22.03 -4.46 -3.92
C LEU A 4 20.71 -3.88 -4.45
N ASP A 5 20.68 -3.52 -5.74
CA ASP A 5 19.49 -3.00 -6.42
C ASP A 5 18.36 -4.03 -6.46
N SER A 6 18.67 -5.31 -6.73
CA SER A 6 17.68 -6.39 -6.71
C SER A 6 17.12 -6.62 -5.32
N ILE A 7 17.94 -6.48 -4.27
CA ILE A 7 17.50 -6.60 -2.88
C ILE A 7 16.58 -5.43 -2.52
N ALA A 8 17.00 -4.20 -2.85
CA ALA A 8 16.21 -2.99 -2.60
C ALA A 8 14.85 -3.05 -3.32
N LEU A 9 14.84 -3.48 -4.59
CA LEU A 9 13.62 -3.62 -5.38
C LEU A 9 12.70 -4.70 -4.82
N SER A 10 13.25 -5.83 -4.35
CA SER A 10 12.49 -6.89 -3.67
C SER A 10 11.85 -6.38 -2.39
N ALA A 11 12.63 -5.70 -1.55
CA ALA A 11 12.14 -5.13 -0.30
C ALA A 11 11.03 -4.10 -0.57
N PHE A 12 11.23 -3.22 -1.56
CA PHE A 12 10.22 -2.26 -1.98
C PHE A 12 8.93 -2.94 -2.46
N ALA A 13 9.03 -3.96 -3.32
CA ALA A 13 7.88 -4.73 -3.79
C ALA A 13 7.11 -5.39 -2.63
N LEU A 14 7.81 -5.97 -1.66
CA LEU A 14 7.21 -6.57 -0.47
C LEU A 14 6.51 -5.52 0.41
N ILE A 15 7.09 -4.32 0.55
CA ILE A 15 6.46 -3.20 1.27
C ILE A 15 5.17 -2.79 0.56
N LEU A 16 5.18 -2.65 -0.77
CA LEU A 16 3.97 -2.33 -1.54
C LEU A 16 2.89 -3.41 -1.37
N LEU A 17 3.27 -4.69 -1.39
CA LEU A 17 2.35 -5.79 -1.16
C LEU A 17 1.75 -5.75 0.26
N GLY A 18 2.57 -5.49 1.27
CA GLY A 18 2.11 -5.38 2.66
C GLY A 18 1.15 -4.22 2.88
N ILE A 19 1.51 -3.02 2.40
CA ILE A 19 0.65 -1.83 2.47
C ILE A 19 -0.62 -2.05 1.65
N GLY A 20 -0.48 -2.58 0.43
CA GLY A 20 -1.60 -2.88 -0.45
C GLY A 20 -2.58 -3.87 0.17
N TYR A 21 -2.08 -4.91 0.85
CA TYR A 21 -2.89 -5.86 1.59
C TYR A 21 -3.66 -5.19 2.72
N VAL A 22 -3.00 -4.35 3.52
CA VAL A 22 -3.68 -3.60 4.59
C VAL A 22 -4.77 -2.71 4.02
N PHE A 23 -4.49 -1.98 2.94
CA PHE A 23 -5.46 -1.07 2.33
C PHE A 23 -6.62 -1.80 1.64
N ALA A 24 -6.39 -2.94 1.00
CA ALA A 24 -7.43 -3.70 0.29
C ALA A 24 -8.31 -4.53 1.24
N PHE A 25 -7.71 -5.17 2.24
CA PHE A 25 -8.38 -6.18 3.07
C PHE A 25 -8.55 -5.78 4.54
N ARG A 26 -7.75 -4.84 5.05
CA ARG A 26 -7.81 -4.31 6.43
C ARG A 26 -8.15 -2.82 6.42
N VAL A 27 -9.16 -2.46 5.63
CA VAL A 27 -9.58 -1.06 5.40
C VAL A 27 -9.90 -0.35 6.71
N GLU A 28 -10.50 -1.02 7.69
CA GLU A 28 -10.78 -0.46 9.02
C GLU A 28 -9.50 -0.01 9.73
N THR A 29 -8.42 -0.79 9.64
CA THR A 29 -7.11 -0.43 10.19
C THR A 29 -6.53 0.78 9.45
N ALA A 30 -6.66 0.82 8.12
CA ALA A 30 -6.20 1.94 7.31
C ALA A 30 -6.95 3.24 7.64
N ILE A 31 -8.28 3.17 7.79
CA ILE A 31 -9.12 4.30 8.19
C ILE A 31 -8.79 4.74 9.61
N ALA A 32 -8.61 3.82 10.56
CA ALA A 32 -8.24 4.18 11.93
C ALA A 32 -6.88 4.90 12.00
N PHE A 33 -5.91 4.45 11.19
CA PHE A 33 -4.62 5.13 11.06
C PHE A 33 -4.77 6.52 10.43
N GLN A 34 -5.57 6.62 9.36
CA GLN A 34 -5.87 7.91 8.72
C GLN A 34 -6.52 8.89 9.70
N LEU A 35 -7.49 8.43 10.51
CA LEU A 35 -8.17 9.28 11.50
C LEU A 35 -7.19 9.79 12.56
N ARG A 36 -6.30 8.93 13.08
CA ARG A 36 -5.27 9.38 14.02
C ARG A 36 -4.33 10.42 13.41
N TYR A 37 -3.95 10.22 12.15
CA TYR A 37 -3.09 11.17 11.44
C TYR A 37 -3.83 12.50 11.18
N ALA A 38 -5.10 12.43 10.79
CA ALA A 38 -5.94 13.60 10.58
C ALA A 38 -6.17 14.36 11.88
N GLU A 39 -6.34 13.68 13.01
CA GLU A 39 -6.45 14.34 14.32
C GLU A 39 -5.19 15.13 14.68
N ALA A 40 -4.02 14.61 14.32
CA ALA A 40 -2.75 15.26 14.63
C ALA A 40 -2.38 16.41 13.68
N LEU A 41 -2.77 16.32 12.40
CA LEU A 41 -2.18 17.15 11.34
C LEU A 41 -3.20 17.80 10.38
N SER A 42 -4.47 17.37 10.38
CA SER A 42 -5.48 17.95 9.51
C SER A 42 -6.00 19.27 10.05
N SER A 43 -6.28 20.22 9.17
CA SER A 43 -7.04 21.43 9.50
C SER A 43 -8.50 21.14 9.85
N ILE A 44 -9.03 20.00 9.41
CA ILE A 44 -10.38 19.53 9.77
C ILE A 44 -10.20 18.29 10.64
N ARG A 45 -10.24 18.47 11.96
CA ARG A 45 -10.02 17.36 12.90
C ARG A 45 -11.27 16.47 13.01
N PRO A 46 -11.11 15.13 13.02
CA PRO A 46 -12.20 14.20 13.29
C PRO A 46 -12.97 14.48 14.58
N SER A 47 -12.30 14.93 15.63
CA SER A 47 -12.95 15.30 16.90
C SER A 47 -13.83 16.55 16.81
N GLU A 48 -13.51 17.48 15.91
CA GLU A 48 -14.22 18.76 15.74
C GLU A 48 -15.36 18.68 14.72
N ASN A 49 -15.27 17.74 13.76
CA ASN A 49 -16.28 17.58 12.72
C ASN A 49 -16.58 16.09 12.45
N PRO A 50 -17.24 15.38 13.37
CA PRO A 50 -17.49 13.95 13.24
C PRO A 50 -18.42 13.63 12.05
N GLU A 51 -19.39 14.49 11.76
CA GLU A 51 -20.37 14.33 10.68
C GLU A 51 -19.69 14.24 9.31
N TYR A 52 -18.73 15.15 9.02
CA TYR A 52 -17.94 15.10 7.79
C TYR A 52 -17.21 13.76 7.62
N TYR A 53 -16.66 13.20 8.69
CA TYR A 53 -15.94 11.94 8.62
C TYR A 53 -16.86 10.74 8.50
N GLU A 54 -18.06 10.79 9.07
CA GLU A 54 -19.08 9.75 8.95
C GLU A 54 -19.65 9.70 7.52
N GLU A 55 -20.02 10.85 6.95
CA GLU A 55 -20.54 10.96 5.59
C GLU A 55 -19.54 10.46 4.54
N THR A 56 -18.26 10.76 4.72
CA THR A 56 -17.21 10.35 3.78
C THR A 56 -16.65 8.95 4.05
N TYR A 57 -17.14 8.22 5.05
CA TYR A 57 -16.61 6.90 5.45
C TYR A 57 -16.62 5.87 4.32
N GLU A 58 -17.78 5.66 3.68
CA GLU A 58 -17.90 4.66 2.59
C GLU A 58 -17.07 5.05 1.35
N HIS A 59 -16.95 6.36 1.07
CA HIS A 59 -16.07 6.83 0.00
C HIS A 59 -14.60 6.53 0.30
N ARG A 60 -14.10 6.87 1.51
CA ARG A 60 -12.72 6.57 1.91
C ARG A 60 -12.43 5.07 1.92
N LYS A 61 -13.40 4.26 2.34
CA LYS A 61 -13.30 2.80 2.29
C LYS A 61 -13.12 2.29 0.87
N GLY A 62 -13.88 2.85 -0.09
CA GLY A 62 -13.69 2.59 -1.52
C GLY A 62 -12.31 2.98 -2.01
N VAL A 63 -11.85 4.20 -1.68
CA VAL A 63 -10.53 4.72 -2.06
C VAL A 63 -9.40 3.82 -1.52
N PHE A 64 -9.45 3.41 -0.25
CA PHE A 64 -8.46 2.49 0.30
C PHE A 64 -8.46 1.14 -0.41
N ARG A 65 -9.63 0.58 -0.71
CA ARG A 65 -9.70 -0.70 -1.43
C ARG A 65 -9.09 -0.62 -2.82
N VAL A 66 -9.43 0.42 -3.57
CA VAL A 66 -8.90 0.63 -4.92
C VAL A 66 -7.40 0.89 -4.87
N GLY A 67 -6.95 1.83 -4.03
CA GLY A 67 -5.52 2.12 -3.86
C GLY A 67 -4.73 0.91 -3.39
N GLY A 68 -5.26 0.14 -2.45
CA GLY A 68 -4.66 -1.10 -1.98
C GLY A 68 -4.55 -2.16 -3.07
N THR A 69 -5.57 -2.31 -3.90
CA THR A 69 -5.56 -3.23 -5.04
C THR A 69 -4.49 -2.83 -6.05
N VAL A 70 -4.36 -1.54 -6.36
CA VAL A 70 -3.31 -1.03 -7.25
C VAL A 70 -1.93 -1.32 -6.67
N LEU A 71 -1.71 -1.07 -5.38
CA LEU A 71 -0.44 -1.39 -4.71
C LEU A 71 -0.11 -2.90 -4.77
N LEU A 72 -1.11 -3.76 -4.60
CA LEU A 72 -0.93 -5.21 -4.73
C LEU A 72 -0.52 -5.61 -6.15
N VAL A 73 -1.19 -5.06 -7.17
CA VAL A 73 -0.88 -5.34 -8.58
C VAL A 73 0.54 -4.89 -8.91
N VAL A 74 0.91 -3.66 -8.54
CA VAL A 74 2.25 -3.11 -8.80
C VAL A 74 3.31 -3.89 -8.03
N GLY A 75 3.10 -4.16 -6.74
CA GLY A 75 4.04 -4.93 -5.93
C GLY A 75 4.25 -6.35 -6.46
N ALA A 76 3.17 -7.04 -6.86
CA ALA A 76 3.26 -8.37 -7.46
C ALA A 76 4.01 -8.34 -8.79
N PHE A 77 3.76 -7.32 -9.62
CA PHE A 77 4.43 -7.18 -10.91
C PHE A 77 5.94 -6.93 -10.74
N LEU A 78 6.33 -6.04 -9.82
CA LEU A 78 7.74 -5.78 -9.50
C LEU A 78 8.42 -7.04 -8.96
N LEU A 79 7.76 -7.79 -8.07
CA LEU A 79 8.30 -9.03 -7.53
C LEU A 79 8.46 -10.09 -8.63
N ALA A 80 7.49 -10.21 -9.53
CA ALA A 80 7.59 -11.10 -10.70
C ALA A 80 8.75 -10.71 -11.62
N MET A 81 8.98 -9.42 -11.86
CA MET A 81 10.13 -8.94 -12.64
C MET A 81 11.46 -9.30 -11.99
N VAL A 82 11.58 -9.14 -10.66
CA VAL A 82 12.81 -9.52 -9.94
C VAL A 82 13.03 -11.03 -10.02
N VAL A 83 11.99 -11.84 -9.81
CA VAL A 83 12.07 -13.30 -9.94
C VAL A 83 12.47 -13.70 -11.35
N TYR A 84 11.90 -13.05 -12.37
CA TYR A 84 12.25 -13.32 -13.76
C TYR A 84 13.71 -12.96 -14.06
N GLY A 85 14.16 -11.77 -13.68
CA GLY A 85 15.54 -11.33 -13.90
C GLY A 85 16.56 -12.25 -13.19
N THR A 86 16.28 -12.62 -11.95
CA THR A 86 17.18 -13.47 -11.15
C THR A 86 17.20 -14.93 -11.59
N LEU A 87 16.05 -15.51 -11.94
CA LEU A 87 15.95 -16.93 -12.27
C LEU A 87 16.12 -17.26 -13.75
N PHE A 88 15.83 -16.32 -14.66
CA PHE A 88 15.82 -16.57 -16.10
C PHE A 88 16.78 -15.70 -16.90
N VAL A 89 17.20 -14.53 -16.42
CA VAL A 89 18.14 -13.68 -17.16
C VAL A 89 19.57 -13.93 -16.69
N GLU A 90 19.81 -13.99 -15.37
CA GLU A 90 21.14 -14.31 -14.83
C GLU A 90 21.57 -15.78 -15.05
N SER A 91 20.64 -16.66 -15.41
CA SER A 91 20.89 -18.10 -15.62
C SER A 91 21.29 -18.47 -17.05
N PHE A 92 21.23 -17.52 -17.99
CA PHE A 92 21.79 -17.67 -19.33
C PHE A 92 23.06 -16.82 -19.44
N PRO A 93 24.22 -17.43 -19.75
CA PRO A 93 25.49 -16.71 -19.91
C PRO A 93 25.54 -15.84 -21.17
#